data_AF-A0A1I6R147-F1
#
_entry.id   AF-A0A1I6R147-F1
#
_cell.length_a   1.000
_cell.length_b   1.000
_cell.length_c   1.000
_cell.angle_alpha   90.00
_cell.angle_beta   90.00
_cell.angle_gamma   90.00
#
_symmetry.space_group_name_H-M   'P 1'
#
loop_
_entity.id
_entity.type
_entity.pdbx_description
1 polymer ?
#
loop_
_entity_poly.entity_id
_entity_poly.type
_entity_poly.pdbx_seq_one_letter_code
_entity_poly.pdbx_strand_id
1 'polypeptide(L)'
;MFGPLPSKAVVDTMLDYSDELKANYNLLQSFYKAFDDRNFDDLEEIVRKKLDASISSYMKMSIKTLRLHLPHVQNSFDYTYNNYRIEGINKIIVLNRVAYGYRNLKTIRTVFFYILRTNQLNHIRKNHKIKHMFQLHKKN
;
A
#
# COMPACT_ATOMS: atom_id res chain seq x y z
N MET A 1 4.80 -12.34 4.76
CA MET A 1 5.74 -12.80 3.74
C MET A 1 4.86 -13.43 2.67
N PHE A 2 4.46 -12.66 1.65
CA PHE A 2 3.59 -13.20 0.61
C PHE A 2 4.45 -14.18 -0.20
N GLY A 3 4.09 -15.46 -0.15
CA GLY A 3 4.82 -16.56 -0.78
C GLY A 3 4.80 -16.48 -2.31
N PRO A 4 5.47 -17.43 -2.99
CA PRO A 4 5.54 -17.44 -4.46
C PRO A 4 4.15 -17.36 -5.05
N LEU A 5 3.97 -16.49 -6.05
CA LEU A 5 2.69 -16.29 -6.72
C LEU A 5 2.13 -17.65 -7.16
N PRO A 6 0.84 -17.95 -6.92
CA PRO A 6 0.23 -19.15 -7.48
C PRO A 6 0.46 -19.14 -8.99
N SER A 7 0.86 -20.27 -9.56
CA SER A 7 1.04 -20.40 -11.01
C SER A 7 -0.23 -19.92 -11.71
N LYS A 8 -0.10 -19.23 -12.85
CA LYS A 8 -1.23 -18.64 -13.60
C LYS A 8 -2.43 -19.60 -13.73
N ALA A 9 -2.15 -20.89 -13.94
CA ALA A 9 -3.14 -21.96 -13.98
C ALA A 9 -4.01 -22.08 -12.71
N VAL A 10 -3.43 -21.93 -11.52
CA VAL A 10 -4.18 -21.98 -10.25
C VAL A 10 -5.14 -20.80 -10.14
N VAL A 11 -4.69 -19.59 -10.53
CA VAL A 11 -5.57 -18.42 -10.56
C VAL A 11 -6.70 -18.62 -11.56
N ASP A 12 -6.39 -19.09 -12.76
CA ASP A 12 -7.40 -19.33 -13.81
C ASP A 12 -8.46 -20.34 -13.33
N THR A 13 -8.03 -21.46 -12.72
CA THR A 13 -8.98 -22.44 -12.15
C THR A 13 -9.87 -21.84 -11.07
N MET A 14 -9.33 -21.00 -10.18
CA MET A 14 -10.10 -20.32 -9.12
C MET A 14 -11.13 -19.34 -9.68
N LEU A 15 -10.80 -18.63 -10.76
CA LEU A 15 -11.69 -17.68 -11.42
C LEU A 15 -12.83 -18.37 -12.17
N ASP A 16 -12.64 -19.61 -12.62
CA ASP A 16 -13.69 -20.37 -13.29
C ASP A 16 -14.77 -20.91 -12.34
N TYR A 17 -14.58 -20.86 -11.01
CA TYR A 17 -15.59 -21.25 -10.04
C TYR A 17 -16.72 -20.21 -9.84
N SER A 18 -16.48 -18.93 -10.15
CA SER A 18 -17.45 -17.86 -9.89
C SER A 18 -17.31 -16.70 -10.87
N ASP A 19 -18.39 -16.41 -11.59
CA ASP A 19 -18.46 -15.28 -12.52
C ASP A 19 -18.32 -13.92 -11.81
N GLU A 20 -18.82 -13.80 -10.58
CA GLU A 20 -18.65 -12.60 -9.76
C GLU A 20 -17.18 -12.39 -9.39
N LEU A 21 -16.48 -13.45 -8.97
CA LEU A 21 -15.06 -13.38 -8.64
C LEU A 21 -14.23 -13.00 -9.88
N LYS A 22 -14.53 -13.63 -11.03
CA LYS A 22 -13.88 -13.34 -12.32
C LYS A 22 -14.07 -11.90 -12.76
N ALA A 23 -15.29 -11.37 -12.66
CA ALA A 23 -15.58 -9.99 -13.01
C ALA A 23 -14.84 -9.00 -12.09
N ASN A 24 -14.86 -9.22 -10.77
CA ASN A 24 -14.16 -8.37 -9.81
C ASN A 24 -12.64 -8.42 -10.01
N TYR A 25 -12.08 -9.60 -10.28
CA TYR A 25 -10.66 -9.78 -10.54
C TYR A 25 -10.21 -9.05 -11.81
N ASN A 26 -10.91 -9.25 -12.92
CA ASN A 26 -10.59 -8.61 -14.19
C ASN A 26 -10.63 -7.08 -14.07
N LEU A 27 -11.64 -6.55 -13.35
CA LEU A 27 -11.71 -5.12 -13.07
C LEU A 27 -10.51 -4.64 -12.26
N LEU A 28 -10.14 -5.35 -11.20
CA LEU A 28 -8.99 -4.99 -10.36
C LEU A 28 -7.68 -5.01 -11.17
N GLN A 29 -7.51 -5.97 -12.09
CA GLN A 29 -6.35 -6.02 -12.96
C GLN A 29 -6.29 -4.85 -13.94
N SER A 30 -7.42 -4.40 -14.47
CA SER A 30 -7.48 -3.18 -15.28
C SER A 30 -7.02 -1.95 -14.48
N PHE A 31 -7.42 -1.85 -13.21
CA PHE A 31 -6.92 -0.80 -12.32
C PHE A 31 -5.41 -0.86 -12.14
N TYR A 32 -4.87 -2.04 -11.81
CA TYR A 32 -3.41 -2.20 -11.64
C TYR A 32 -2.63 -1.80 -12.88
N LYS A 33 -3.13 -2.18 -14.06
CA LYS A 33 -2.52 -1.79 -15.32
C LYS A 33 -2.50 -0.27 -15.51
N ALA A 34 -3.63 0.41 -15.28
CA ALA A 34 -3.70 1.87 -15.37
C ALA A 34 -2.73 2.57 -14.40
N PHE A 35 -2.54 2.03 -13.19
CA PHE A 35 -1.58 2.57 -12.22
C PHE A 35 -0.11 2.32 -12.63
N ASP A 36 0.20 1.16 -13.20
CA ASP A 36 1.56 0.81 -13.63
C ASP A 36 1.97 1.65 -14.86
N ASP A 37 1.04 1.79 -15.82
CA ASP A 37 1.19 2.62 -17.01
C ASP A 37 1.16 4.14 -16.69
N ARG A 38 0.81 4.50 -15.45
CA ARG A 38 0.60 5.89 -14.97
C ARG A 38 -0.31 6.72 -15.88
N ASN A 39 -1.29 6.09 -16.49
CA ASN A 39 -2.24 6.78 -17.37
C ASN A 39 -3.53 7.11 -16.60
N PHE A 40 -3.75 8.40 -16.34
CA PHE A 40 -4.95 8.87 -15.65
C PHE A 40 -6.21 8.75 -16.51
N ASP A 41 -6.10 8.93 -17.84
CA ASP A 41 -7.24 8.86 -18.74
C ASP A 41 -7.83 7.44 -18.77
N ASP A 42 -6.97 6.43 -18.75
CA ASP A 42 -7.38 5.02 -18.65
C ASP A 42 -8.11 4.74 -17.33
N LEU A 43 -7.63 5.31 -16.22
CA LEU A 43 -8.29 5.19 -14.93
C LEU A 43 -9.67 5.85 -14.94
N GLU A 44 -9.78 7.04 -15.52
CA GLU A 44 -11.04 7.77 -15.63
C GLU A 44 -12.06 6.98 -16.48
N GLU A 45 -11.62 6.39 -17.59
CA GLU A 45 -12.45 5.55 -18.43
C GLU A 45 -12.98 4.33 -17.65
N ILE A 46 -12.11 3.61 -16.94
CA ILE A 46 -12.48 2.44 -16.13
C ILE A 46 -13.52 2.80 -15.08
N VAL A 47 -13.39 3.95 -14.42
CA VAL A 47 -14.29 4.39 -13.35
C VAL A 47 -15.63 4.91 -13.89
N ARG A 48 -15.65 5.48 -15.10
CA ARG A 48 -16.87 5.99 -15.75
C ARG A 48 -17.64 4.93 -16.52
N LYS A 49 -16.99 3.82 -16.89
CA LYS A 49 -17.61 2.70 -17.61
C LYS A 49 -18.78 2.12 -16.82
N LYS A 50 -19.82 1.68 -17.54
CA LYS A 50 -20.94 0.97 -16.94
C LYS A 50 -20.44 -0.33 -16.32
N LEU A 51 -20.64 -0.47 -15.01
CA LEU A 51 -20.24 -1.64 -14.25
C LEU A 51 -21.14 -2.83 -14.59
N ASP A 52 -20.51 -3.99 -14.82
CA ASP A 52 -21.22 -5.24 -15.03
C ASP A 52 -22.10 -5.60 -13.83
N ALA A 53 -23.21 -6.29 -14.12
CA ALA A 53 -24.16 -6.72 -13.11
C ALA A 53 -23.49 -7.68 -12.10
N SER A 54 -22.55 -8.52 -12.57
CA SER A 54 -21.79 -9.51 -11.82
C SER A 54 -20.74 -8.91 -10.87
N ILE A 55 -20.47 -7.59 -10.91
CA ILE A 55 -19.56 -6.95 -9.95
C ILE A 55 -20.22 -6.87 -8.59
N SER A 56 -19.46 -7.19 -7.54
CA SER A 56 -19.93 -7.17 -6.15
C SER A 56 -20.42 -5.78 -5.74
N SER A 57 -21.38 -5.74 -4.81
CA SER A 57 -21.91 -4.49 -4.26
C SER A 57 -20.82 -3.66 -3.56
N TYR A 58 -19.90 -4.33 -2.85
CA TYR A 58 -18.76 -3.69 -2.19
C TYR A 58 -17.83 -3.02 -3.21
N MET A 59 -17.48 -3.71 -4.30
CA MET A 59 -16.63 -3.14 -5.34
C MET A 59 -17.30 -1.94 -6.04
N LYS A 60 -18.60 -2.03 -6.32
CA LYS A 60 -19.38 -0.89 -6.84
C LYS A 60 -19.30 0.33 -5.91
N MET A 61 -19.38 0.11 -4.60
CA MET A 61 -19.24 1.19 -3.62
C MET A 61 -17.83 1.78 -3.60
N SER A 62 -16.79 0.94 -3.67
CA SER A 62 -15.39 1.41 -3.77
C SER A 62 -15.17 2.28 -5.01
N ILE A 63 -15.70 1.88 -6.17
CA ILE A 63 -15.60 2.66 -7.42
C ILE A 63 -16.36 3.99 -7.30
N LYS A 64 -17.53 4.00 -6.65
CA LYS A 64 -18.27 5.24 -6.40
C LYS A 64 -17.47 6.22 -5.54
N THR A 65 -16.83 5.73 -4.48
CA THR A 65 -15.93 6.53 -3.64
C THR A 65 -14.72 7.00 -4.43
N LEU A 66 -14.12 6.14 -5.24
CA LEU A 66 -12.98 6.50 -6.09
C LEU A 66 -13.37 7.61 -7.09
N ARG A 67 -14.56 7.51 -7.70
CA ARG A 67 -15.09 8.52 -8.61
C ARG A 67 -15.29 9.87 -7.94
N LEU A 68 -15.72 9.89 -6.68
CA LEU A 68 -15.85 11.12 -5.90
C LEU A 68 -14.50 11.80 -5.68
N HIS A 69 -13.45 11.02 -5.45
CA HIS A 69 -12.10 11.52 -5.15
C HIS A 69 -11.16 11.53 -6.36
N LEU A 70 -11.66 11.27 -7.57
CA LEU A 70 -10.88 11.23 -8.82
C LEU A 70 -9.99 12.48 -9.02
N PRO A 71 -10.47 13.71 -8.75
CA PRO A 71 -9.64 14.92 -8.90
C PRO A 71 -8.43 14.95 -7.96
N HIS A 72 -8.54 14.33 -6.77
CA HIS A 72 -7.41 14.23 -5.84
C HIS A 72 -6.44 13.14 -6.25
N VAL A 73 -6.95 12.08 -6.88
CA VAL A 73 -6.15 10.97 -7.40
C VAL A 73 -5.33 11.42 -8.60
N GLN A 74 -5.83 12.31 -9.46
CA GLN A 74 -5.09 12.87 -10.61
C GLN A 74 -3.71 13.40 -10.22
N ASN A 75 -3.65 14.20 -9.15
CA ASN A 75 -2.37 14.72 -8.62
C ASN A 75 -1.37 13.59 -8.27
N SER A 76 -1.86 12.41 -7.88
CA SER A 76 -0.98 11.28 -7.55
C SER A 76 -0.33 10.64 -8.78
N PHE A 77 -0.90 10.83 -9.98
CA PHE A 77 -0.31 10.40 -11.25
C PHE A 77 0.74 11.41 -11.74
N ASP A 78 0.49 12.70 -11.53
CA ASP A 78 1.40 13.79 -11.94
C ASP A 78 2.66 13.86 -11.07
N TYR A 79 2.50 13.69 -9.75
CA TYR A 79 3.61 13.82 -8.81
C TYR A 79 4.21 12.45 -8.46
N THR A 80 5.53 12.34 -8.52
CA THR A 80 6.32 11.20 -8.00
C THR A 80 6.41 11.17 -6.47
N TYR A 81 5.56 11.95 -5.78
CA TYR A 81 5.60 12.04 -4.33
C TYR A 81 5.22 10.69 -3.72
N ASN A 82 6.18 10.07 -3.03
CA ASN A 82 5.94 8.78 -2.39
C ASN A 82 5.25 8.97 -1.04
N ASN A 83 4.38 8.02 -0.70
CA ASN A 83 3.72 7.98 0.62
C ASN A 83 4.70 7.70 1.77
N TYR A 84 6.01 7.59 1.52
CA TYR A 84 7.04 7.25 2.51
C TYR A 84 7.01 8.15 3.76
N ARG A 85 6.77 9.47 3.58
CA ARG A 85 6.66 10.39 4.72
C ARG A 85 5.42 10.13 5.57
N ILE A 86 4.30 9.73 4.96
CA ILE A 86 3.05 9.39 5.63
C ILE A 86 3.13 7.98 6.25
N GLU A 87 3.80 7.03 5.61
CA GLU A 87 4.13 5.73 6.22
C GLU A 87 5.04 5.89 7.45
N GLY A 88 5.89 6.92 7.46
CA GLY A 88 6.60 7.35 8.66
C GLY A 88 5.68 7.79 9.81
N ILE A 89 4.49 8.31 9.50
CA ILE A 89 3.44 8.71 10.45
C ILE A 89 2.64 7.49 10.96
N ASN A 90 2.59 6.36 10.23
CA ASN A 90 2.01 5.09 10.75
C ASN A 90 2.70 4.59 12.04
N LYS A 91 3.85 5.16 12.40
CA LYS A 91 4.46 4.98 13.74
C LYS A 91 3.54 5.43 14.88
N ILE A 92 2.61 6.35 14.64
CA ILE A 92 1.58 6.75 15.61
C ILE A 92 0.63 5.59 15.91
N ILE A 93 0.27 4.78 14.92
CA ILE A 93 -0.61 3.60 15.12
C ILE A 93 0.13 2.55 15.97
N VAL A 94 1.39 2.29 15.65
CA VAL A 94 2.26 1.39 16.45
C VAL A 94 2.41 1.92 17.87
N LEU A 95 2.59 3.24 18.02
CA LEU A 95 2.70 3.88 19.31
C LEU A 95 1.42 3.71 20.12
N ASN A 96 0.25 3.97 19.55
CA ASN A 96 -1.02 3.81 20.23
C ASN A 96 -1.25 2.37 20.71
N ARG A 97 -0.73 1.37 19.99
CA ARG A 97 -0.77 -0.04 20.39
C ARG A 97 0.16 -0.34 21.57
N VAL A 98 1.37 0.24 21.59
CA VAL A 98 2.35 0.07 22.69
C VAL A 98 2.01 0.93 23.91
N ALA A 99 1.33 2.05 23.69
CA ALA A 99 0.89 2.99 24.71
C ALA A 99 -0.48 2.65 25.31
N TYR A 100 -1.10 1.55 24.87
CA TYR A 100 -2.34 1.06 25.45
C TYR A 100 -2.10 0.68 26.93
N GLY A 101 -2.87 1.28 27.84
CA GLY A 101 -2.73 1.08 29.30
C GLY A 101 -2.00 2.22 30.04
N TYR A 102 -1.41 3.19 29.34
CA TYR A 102 -0.87 4.38 29.99
C TYR A 102 -1.96 5.40 30.28
N ARG A 103 -2.18 5.72 31.55
CA ARG A 103 -3.22 6.66 32.00
C ARG A 103 -2.89 8.12 31.71
N ASN A 104 -1.61 8.45 31.55
CA ASN A 104 -1.10 9.82 31.48
C ASN A 104 -0.48 10.14 30.11
N LEU A 105 -0.95 11.22 29.48
CA LEU A 105 -0.44 11.71 28.20
C LEU A 105 1.07 12.02 28.25
N LYS A 106 1.58 12.50 29.39
CA LYS A 106 3.02 12.75 29.58
C LYS A 106 3.85 11.48 29.40
N THR A 107 3.39 10.36 29.95
CA THR A 107 4.09 9.07 29.84
C THR A 107 4.06 8.54 28.42
N ILE A 108 2.93 8.67 27.71
CA ILE A 108 2.80 8.32 26.29
C ILE A 108 3.78 9.13 25.43
N ARG A 109 3.91 10.44 25.69
CA ARG A 109 4.87 11.31 24.99
C ARG A 109 6.32 10.88 25.24
N THR A 110 6.67 10.54 26.47
CA THR A 110 8.03 10.05 26.80
C THR A 110 8.34 8.75 26.06
N VAL A 111 7.41 7.80 26.05
CA VAL A 111 7.53 6.53 25.32
C VAL A 111 7.66 6.78 23.81
N PHE A 112 6.91 7.74 23.26
CA PHE A 112 7.04 8.15 21.86
C PHE A 112 8.43 8.66 21.52
N PHE A 113 8.96 9.62 22.29
CA PHE A 113 10.30 10.16 22.04
C PHE A 113 11.38 9.08 22.16
N TYR A 114 11.24 8.17 23.12
CA TYR A 114 12.15 7.03 23.28
C TYR A 114 12.10 6.07 22.08
N ILE A 115 10.90 5.70 21.62
CA ILE A 115 10.71 4.83 20.45
C ILE A 115 11.21 5.49 19.16
N LEU A 116 10.97 6.79 18.99
CA LEU A 116 11.51 7.53 17.84
C LEU A 116 13.04 7.54 17.85
N ARG A 117 13.65 7.81 19.00
CA ARG A 117 15.11 7.89 19.15
C ARG A 117 15.78 6.52 18.94
N THR A 118 15.22 5.46 19.49
CA THR A 118 15.73 4.08 19.29
C THR A 118 15.58 3.61 17.85
N ASN A 119 14.47 3.92 17.18
CA ASN A 119 14.29 3.62 15.76
C ASN A 119 15.29 4.35 14.86
N GLN A 120 15.56 5.64 15.13
CA GLN A 120 16.60 6.37 14.40
C GLN A 120 17.99 5.75 14.60
N LEU A 121 18.35 5.39 15.84
CA LEU A 121 19.61 4.72 16.15
C LEU A 121 19.75 3.36 15.46
N ASN A 122 18.67 2.58 15.39
CA ASN A 122 18.63 1.29 14.69
C ASN A 122 18.80 1.45 13.18
N HIS A 123 18.21 2.50 12.58
CA HIS A 123 18.40 2.81 11.16
C HIS A 123 19.85 3.21 10.85
N ILE A 124 20.47 4.03 11.71
CA ILE A 124 21.88 4.42 11.59
C ILE A 124 22.80 3.20 11.71
N ARG A 125 22.55 2.32 12.69
CA ARG A 125 23.30 1.07 12.88
C ARG A 125 23.18 0.11 11.70
N LYS A 126 21.98 -0.05 11.11
CA LYS A 126 21.79 -0.85 9.89
C LYS A 126 22.59 -0.28 8.72
N ASN A 127 22.49 1.03 8.47
CA ASN A 127 23.23 1.69 7.39
C ASN A 127 24.74 1.59 7.58
N HIS A 128 25.24 1.68 8.81
CA HIS A 128 26.65 1.48 9.12
C HIS A 128 27.12 0.03 8.88
N LYS A 129 26.33 -0.97 9.30
CA LYS A 129 26.62 -2.39 9.02
C LYS A 129 26.63 -2.70 7.52
N ILE A 130 25.68 -2.15 6.76
CA ILE A 130 25.58 -2.33 5.31
C ILE A 130 26.81 -1.74 4.61
N LYS A 131 27.21 -0.50 4.97
CA LYS A 131 28.43 0.13 4.42
C LYS A 131 29.69 -0.71 4.71
N HIS A 132 29.83 -1.24 5.92
CA HIS A 132 30.94 -2.11 6.29
C HIS A 132 30.96 -3.43 5.48
N MET A 133 29.79 -4.03 5.24
CA MET A 133 29.65 -5.26 4.46
C MET A 133 30.05 -5.07 2.99
N PHE A 134 29.73 -3.92 2.40
CA PHE A 134 30.13 -3.55 1.04
C PHE A 134 31.62 -3.17 0.92
N GLN A 135 32.23 -2.61 1.96
CA GLN A 135 33.67 -2.33 1.99
C GLN A 135 34.52 -3.61 2.07
N LEU A 136 34.02 -4.65 2.74
CA LEU A 136 34.67 -5.96 2.81
C LEU A 136 34.63 -6.71 1.46
N HIS A 137 33.55 -6.54 0.67
CA HIS A 137 33.42 -7.18 -0.65
C HIS A 137 34.23 -6.51 -1.78
N LYS A 138 34.70 -5.28 -1.60
CA LYS A 138 35.55 -4.57 -2.59
C LYS A 138 37.06 -4.79 -2.39
N LYS A 139 37.46 -5.52 -1.34
CA LYS A 139 38.87 -5.78 -1.00
C LYS A 139 39.37 -7.18 -1.44
N ASN A 140 38.55 -7.94 -2.16
CA ASN A 140 38.90 -9.22 -2.77
C ASN A 140 38.86 -9.11 -4.29
#